data_AF-A0A1G7U6N6-F1
#
_entry.id   AF-A0A1G7U6N6-F1
#
_cell.length_a   1.000
_cell.length_b   1.000
_cell.length_c   1.000
_cell.angle_alpha   90.00
_cell.angle_beta   90.00
_cell.angle_gamma   90.00
#
_symmetry.space_group_name_H-M   'P 1'
#
loop_
_entity.id
_entity.type
_entity.pdbx_description
1 polymer ?
#
loop_
_entity_poly.entity_id
_entity_poly.type
_entity_poly.pdbx_seq_one_letter_code
_entity_poly.pdbx_strand_id
1 'polypeptide(L)'
;MKKIILAFLLCVMFSVASWGDVIKHRVGKMALHVLYVGYDPAKPKPEHITYYSTAAGAVDEAWKTRMADFKTFLETRFDKVEVVDVRDYDASMSANVDVTIADAGPIKLPANFDRPIILMHQLAPDVGMPIGLKFDWYCQCLEDDALNIKTSHVIFNTPVKVKLTLVNRPTPGSFFNGFQGATTPKELPMWKVIKEDPAAKDKYIIGMVAHGEGFNDSPDAEAISGGVCLKNAEAVALGRQGNYFMWGFSASPNHMTDEAKDVFVNTVCYIKKFDHQAPIMKKVQIENREWVNEMIYRSDKALYQKTLIARKEGNARLLKMQQELKDRKAKGEDIGKGNEAFLKMPVSDDVQSFDEYLKSWTGSGMYDAFGTNVEAYHKYYRDNLEYFYPVDAYSLQVDEDAKKLGISNRKIELLEKCINMLEKGEEPALAQRVLERYTTEKFTSAKEWREWLTKNKPNFYYTEAGGFKFMVNTYKTETAAIVPVSTGNIKTANAATIPTRTDPVTVSATLINEANGKKQVVVKAEILQGWHIYAYVPKDSPFITTQPIIELPEGVTSGEWQASAGVPFTGGEGMFVWEGIATFKTEISAASLKPGVVIKCGLYYQVCDNNKCFPPKRKIIEIQVL
;
A
#
# COMPACT_ATOMS: atom_id res chain seq x y z
N MET A 1 -34.85 -56.07 -51.40
CA MET A 1 -34.45 -54.66 -51.15
C MET A 1 -35.63 -53.81 -50.67
N LYS A 2 -36.22 -54.17 -49.52
CA LYS A 2 -37.28 -53.43 -48.82
C LYS A 2 -37.25 -53.93 -47.38
N LYS A 3 -36.28 -53.48 -46.59
CA LYS A 3 -36.18 -53.68 -45.13
C LYS A 3 -35.04 -52.89 -44.44
N ILE A 4 -34.31 -52.04 -45.16
CA ILE A 4 -33.20 -51.24 -44.59
C ILE A 4 -33.50 -49.72 -44.61
N ILE A 5 -34.61 -49.27 -45.21
CA ILE A 5 -34.92 -47.82 -45.33
C ILE A 5 -35.89 -47.32 -44.24
N LEU A 6 -36.54 -48.19 -43.47
CA LEU A 6 -37.49 -47.76 -42.43
C LEU A 6 -36.86 -47.56 -41.03
N ALA A 7 -35.61 -47.99 -40.82
CA ALA A 7 -34.92 -47.81 -39.53
C ALA A 7 -34.17 -46.46 -39.42
N PHE A 8 -33.88 -45.80 -40.56
CA PHE A 8 -33.17 -44.52 -40.56
C PHE A 8 -34.09 -43.30 -40.45
N LEU A 9 -35.39 -43.45 -40.65
CA LEU A 9 -36.38 -42.36 -40.55
C LEU A 9 -37.08 -42.27 -39.19
N LEU A 10 -36.93 -43.28 -38.30
CA LEU A 10 -37.42 -43.21 -36.91
C LEU A 10 -36.34 -42.78 -35.90
N CYS A 11 -35.05 -42.84 -36.24
CA CYS A 11 -33.97 -42.33 -35.39
C CYS A 11 -33.67 -40.83 -35.56
N VAL A 12 -34.34 -40.14 -36.50
CA VAL A 12 -34.14 -38.70 -36.78
C VAL A 12 -35.27 -37.82 -36.21
N MET A 13 -36.33 -38.42 -35.65
CA MET A 13 -37.40 -37.67 -34.94
C MET A 13 -37.38 -37.85 -33.41
N PHE A 14 -36.28 -38.37 -32.85
CA PHE A 14 -36.00 -38.36 -31.40
C PHE A 14 -34.70 -37.61 -31.03
N SER A 15 -34.18 -36.79 -31.94
CA SER A 15 -32.98 -35.96 -31.72
C SER A 15 -33.25 -34.45 -31.80
N VAL A 16 -34.52 -34.04 -31.78
CA VAL A 16 -34.94 -32.63 -31.70
C VAL A 16 -35.77 -32.38 -30.44
N ALA A 17 -35.24 -32.80 -29.29
CA ALA A 17 -35.73 -32.46 -27.96
C ALA A 17 -34.64 -32.66 -26.91
N SER A 18 -33.45 -32.08 -27.13
CA SER A 18 -32.41 -31.99 -26.09
C SER A 18 -31.49 -30.78 -26.27
N TRP A 19 -31.92 -29.78 -27.03
CA TRP A 19 -31.25 -28.48 -27.14
C TRP A 19 -32.15 -27.43 -26.49
N GLY A 20 -32.10 -27.37 -25.17
CA GLY A 20 -32.92 -26.44 -24.40
C GLY A 20 -33.01 -26.81 -22.94
N ASP A 21 -31.91 -27.21 -22.30
CA ASP A 21 -31.76 -27.21 -20.85
C ASP A 21 -30.27 -27.37 -20.49
N VAL A 22 -29.47 -26.36 -20.84
CA VAL A 22 -28.36 -26.02 -19.96
C VAL A 22 -29.01 -25.35 -18.76
N ILE A 23 -29.49 -26.18 -17.84
CA ILE A 23 -29.84 -25.75 -16.49
C ILE A 23 -28.55 -25.16 -15.93
N LYS A 24 -28.43 -23.83 -16.00
CA LYS A 24 -27.66 -23.09 -15.00
C LYS A 24 -28.21 -23.60 -13.68
N HIS A 25 -27.47 -24.45 -12.97
CA HIS A 25 -27.71 -24.65 -11.55
C HIS A 25 -27.61 -23.25 -10.94
N ARG A 26 -28.75 -22.56 -10.82
CA ARG A 26 -28.89 -21.45 -9.92
C ARG A 26 -28.74 -22.11 -8.57
N VAL A 27 -27.51 -22.06 -8.04
CA VAL A 27 -27.32 -22.17 -6.60
C VAL A 27 -28.36 -21.21 -6.02
N GLY A 28 -29.24 -21.71 -5.16
CA GLY A 28 -30.22 -20.86 -4.48
C GLY A 28 -29.52 -19.70 -3.79
N LYS A 29 -30.29 -18.69 -3.37
CA LYS A 29 -29.74 -17.62 -2.56
C LYS A 29 -28.99 -18.20 -1.35
N MET A 30 -27.89 -17.57 -0.98
CA MET A 30 -27.13 -17.90 0.21
C MET A 30 -27.92 -17.45 1.42
N ALA A 31 -28.09 -18.35 2.39
CA ALA A 31 -28.79 -18.11 3.63
C ALA A 31 -27.95 -17.26 4.59
N LEU A 32 -27.74 -15.99 4.22
CA LEU A 32 -27.06 -14.99 5.02
C LEU A 32 -27.85 -13.68 4.98
N HIS A 33 -27.81 -12.96 6.09
CA HIS A 33 -28.24 -11.57 6.19
C HIS A 33 -27.05 -10.64 5.97
N VAL A 34 -27.07 -9.86 4.89
CA VAL A 34 -25.96 -8.98 4.49
C VAL A 34 -26.36 -7.52 4.62
N LEU A 35 -25.52 -6.71 5.28
CA LEU A 35 -25.63 -5.25 5.30
C LEU A 35 -24.60 -4.64 4.35
N TYR A 36 -25.04 -3.83 3.40
CA TYR A 36 -24.16 -3.01 2.57
C TYR A 36 -24.15 -1.55 3.03
N VAL A 37 -22.97 -1.00 3.29
CA VAL A 37 -22.76 0.38 3.73
C VAL A 37 -22.09 1.18 2.61
N GLY A 38 -22.82 2.11 2.01
CA GLY A 38 -22.37 2.90 0.85
C GLY A 38 -22.81 4.36 0.91
N TYR A 39 -22.57 5.13 -0.15
CA TYR A 39 -23.17 6.47 -0.28
C TYR A 39 -24.54 6.36 -0.96
N ASP A 40 -25.58 6.87 -0.31
CA ASP A 40 -26.89 7.03 -0.91
C ASP A 40 -26.94 8.32 -1.72
N PRO A 41 -27.09 8.25 -3.06
CA PRO A 41 -27.16 9.43 -3.91
C PRO A 41 -28.42 10.27 -3.71
N ALA A 42 -29.43 9.77 -2.98
CA ALA A 42 -30.61 10.56 -2.60
C ALA A 42 -30.25 11.64 -1.55
N LYS A 43 -29.12 11.51 -0.87
CA LYS A 43 -28.59 12.50 0.06
C LYS A 43 -27.52 13.38 -0.60
N PRO A 44 -27.28 14.61 -0.11
CA PRO A 44 -26.26 15.49 -0.67
C PRO A 44 -24.88 14.82 -0.72
N LYS A 45 -24.16 14.98 -1.83
CA LYS A 45 -22.80 14.44 -1.97
C LYS A 45 -21.88 15.05 -0.91
N PRO A 46 -21.13 14.26 -0.12
CA PRO A 46 -20.12 14.79 0.79
C PRO A 46 -18.99 15.51 0.05
N GLU A 47 -18.35 16.49 0.71
CA GLU A 47 -17.18 17.20 0.17
C GLU A 47 -16.00 16.25 -0.06
N HIS A 48 -15.83 15.27 0.84
CA HIS A 48 -14.81 14.24 0.75
C HIS A 48 -15.47 12.87 0.65
N ILE A 49 -15.06 12.09 -0.36
CA ILE A 49 -15.57 10.76 -0.64
C ILE A 49 -14.42 9.76 -0.67
N THR A 50 -14.68 8.54 -0.21
CA THR A 50 -13.70 7.42 -0.14
C THR A 50 -13.55 6.72 -1.48
N TYR A 51 -13.51 7.48 -2.58
CA TYR A 51 -13.34 6.97 -3.94
C TYR A 51 -12.29 7.81 -4.67
N TYR A 52 -11.42 7.14 -5.41
CA TYR A 52 -10.35 7.78 -6.17
C TYR A 52 -10.37 7.30 -7.61
N SER A 53 -10.16 8.21 -8.56
CA SER A 53 -9.91 7.87 -9.97
C SER A 53 -9.10 8.98 -10.63
N THR A 54 -8.35 8.61 -11.65
CA THR A 54 -7.67 9.54 -12.57
C THR A 54 -8.58 9.98 -13.72
N ALA A 55 -9.67 9.24 -13.97
CA ALA A 55 -10.64 9.57 -15.01
C ALA A 55 -11.65 10.62 -14.53
N ALA A 56 -11.90 11.62 -15.38
CA ALA A 56 -12.86 12.67 -15.09
C ALA A 56 -14.28 12.08 -14.97
N GLY A 57 -14.98 12.38 -13.88
CA GLY A 57 -16.37 11.95 -13.68
C GLY A 57 -16.55 10.52 -13.14
N ALA A 58 -15.53 9.66 -13.13
CA ALA A 58 -15.65 8.29 -12.62
C ALA A 58 -16.07 8.23 -11.14
N VAL A 59 -15.56 9.17 -10.32
CA VAL A 59 -15.97 9.30 -8.91
C VAL A 59 -17.43 9.75 -8.79
N ASP A 60 -17.89 10.65 -9.66
CA ASP A 60 -19.28 11.11 -9.67
C ASP A 60 -20.24 10.01 -10.14
N GLU A 61 -19.83 9.23 -11.13
CA GLU A 61 -20.57 8.06 -11.59
C GLU A 61 -20.66 7.00 -10.48
N ALA A 62 -19.53 6.62 -9.88
CA ALA A 62 -19.50 5.69 -8.76
C ALA A 62 -20.38 6.17 -7.60
N TRP A 63 -20.33 7.45 -7.25
CA TRP A 63 -21.22 8.04 -6.24
C TRP A 63 -22.71 7.87 -6.60
N LYS A 64 -23.09 8.01 -7.88
CA LYS A 64 -24.49 7.91 -8.33
C LYS A 64 -25.02 6.47 -8.40
N THR A 65 -24.20 5.52 -8.80
CA THR A 65 -24.69 4.18 -9.22
C THR A 65 -24.32 3.07 -8.26
N ARG A 66 -23.18 3.17 -7.58
CA ARG A 66 -22.53 2.03 -6.91
C ARG A 66 -23.38 1.36 -5.84
N MET A 67 -24.06 2.12 -5.00
CA MET A 67 -24.93 1.55 -3.96
C MET A 67 -26.11 0.77 -4.57
N ALA A 68 -26.70 1.26 -5.66
CA ALA A 68 -27.76 0.57 -6.37
C ALA A 68 -27.26 -0.70 -7.08
N ASP A 69 -26.06 -0.67 -7.65
CA ASP A 69 -25.42 -1.82 -8.27
C ASP A 69 -25.20 -2.95 -7.26
N PHE A 70 -24.63 -2.63 -6.10
CA PHE A 70 -24.44 -3.60 -5.01
C PHE A 70 -25.76 -4.11 -4.45
N LYS A 71 -26.73 -3.23 -4.17
CA LYS A 71 -28.06 -3.64 -3.72
C LYS A 71 -28.66 -4.68 -4.65
N THR A 72 -28.75 -4.35 -5.94
CA THR A 72 -29.34 -5.22 -6.96
C THR A 72 -28.62 -6.55 -7.03
N PHE A 73 -27.28 -6.53 -7.09
CA PHE A 73 -26.48 -7.74 -7.16
C PHE A 73 -26.64 -8.63 -5.92
N LEU A 74 -26.51 -8.07 -4.72
CA LEU A 74 -26.60 -8.81 -3.46
C LEU A 74 -28.00 -9.40 -3.28
N GLU A 75 -29.06 -8.68 -3.64
CA GLU A 75 -30.45 -9.17 -3.56
C GLU A 75 -30.70 -10.37 -4.49
N THR A 76 -29.88 -10.58 -5.52
CA THR A 76 -29.95 -11.81 -6.32
C THR A 76 -29.22 -13.00 -5.71
N ARG A 77 -28.31 -12.76 -4.75
CA ARG A 77 -27.36 -13.76 -4.22
C ARG A 77 -27.60 -14.15 -2.78
N PHE A 78 -28.23 -13.31 -1.97
CA PHE A 78 -28.46 -13.54 -0.53
C PHE A 78 -29.95 -13.46 -0.16
N ASP A 79 -30.33 -14.19 0.89
CA ASP A 79 -31.71 -14.27 1.37
C ASP A 79 -32.22 -12.92 1.86
N LYS A 80 -31.41 -12.22 2.66
CA LYS A 80 -31.75 -10.91 3.19
C LYS A 80 -30.61 -9.94 2.94
N VAL A 81 -30.94 -8.78 2.38
CA VAL A 81 -30.01 -7.70 2.10
C VAL A 81 -30.61 -6.41 2.63
N GLU A 82 -29.82 -5.70 3.43
CA GLU A 82 -30.10 -4.35 3.88
C GLU A 82 -29.02 -3.42 3.32
N VAL A 83 -29.39 -2.18 3.02
CA VAL A 83 -28.47 -1.15 2.57
C VAL A 83 -28.63 0.08 3.44
N VAL A 84 -27.52 0.74 3.76
CA VAL A 84 -27.53 1.96 4.57
C VAL A 84 -26.53 2.96 4.02
N ASP A 85 -26.91 4.24 4.07
CA ASP A 85 -25.99 5.33 3.81
C ASP A 85 -24.95 5.39 4.93
N VAL A 86 -23.67 5.51 4.58
CA VAL A 86 -22.55 5.49 5.55
C VAL A 86 -22.70 6.53 6.67
N ARG A 87 -23.37 7.66 6.43
CA ARG A 87 -23.55 8.71 7.45
C ARG A 87 -24.57 8.32 8.52
N ASP A 88 -25.41 7.33 8.25
CA ASP A 88 -26.35 6.76 9.21
C ASP A 88 -25.87 5.43 9.80
N TYR A 89 -24.75 4.88 9.29
CA TYR A 89 -24.23 3.62 9.77
C TYR A 89 -23.64 3.76 11.17
N ASP A 90 -24.10 2.90 12.07
CA ASP A 90 -23.52 2.67 13.39
C ASP A 90 -23.05 1.22 13.51
N ALA A 91 -21.93 1.00 14.21
CA ALA A 91 -21.34 -0.33 14.33
C ALA A 91 -22.29 -1.36 14.99
N SER A 92 -23.25 -0.92 15.81
CA SER A 92 -24.28 -1.81 16.37
C SER A 92 -25.22 -2.41 15.32
N MET A 93 -25.32 -1.82 14.13
CA MET A 93 -26.09 -2.40 13.01
C MET A 93 -25.50 -3.74 12.58
N SER A 94 -24.17 -3.91 12.66
CA SER A 94 -23.49 -5.18 12.35
C SER A 94 -23.81 -6.32 13.31
N ALA A 95 -24.39 -6.04 14.49
CA ALA A 95 -24.85 -7.08 15.41
C ALA A 95 -26.11 -7.81 14.89
N ASN A 96 -26.89 -7.18 14.01
CA ASN A 96 -28.16 -7.71 13.51
C ASN A 96 -28.04 -8.47 12.17
N VAL A 97 -26.81 -8.56 11.64
CA VAL A 97 -26.53 -9.18 10.34
C VAL A 97 -25.40 -10.22 10.46
N ASP A 98 -25.29 -11.06 9.44
CA ASP A 98 -24.22 -12.06 9.35
C ASP A 98 -22.92 -11.46 8.86
N VAL A 99 -22.98 -10.57 7.87
CA VAL A 99 -21.80 -9.92 7.26
C VAL A 99 -22.13 -8.48 6.90
N THR A 100 -21.21 -7.57 7.23
CA THR A 100 -21.22 -6.18 6.75
C THR A 100 -20.25 -6.02 5.58
N ILE A 101 -20.69 -5.40 4.49
CA ILE A 101 -19.84 -4.95 3.38
C ILE A 101 -19.74 -3.44 3.50
N ALA A 102 -18.56 -2.95 3.86
CA ALA A 102 -18.29 -1.54 4.04
C ALA A 102 -17.53 -1.00 2.82
N ASP A 103 -18.18 -0.12 2.07
CA ASP A 103 -17.67 0.43 0.80
C ASP A 103 -17.43 1.94 0.82
N ALA A 104 -18.06 2.64 1.77
CA ALA A 104 -17.94 4.08 1.94
C ALA A 104 -17.48 4.43 3.35
N GLY A 105 -16.85 5.60 3.50
CA GLY A 105 -16.35 6.13 4.77
C GLY A 105 -16.85 7.56 5.07
N PRO A 106 -16.43 8.14 6.21
CA PRO A 106 -15.67 7.49 7.27
C PRO A 106 -16.54 6.49 8.05
N ILE A 107 -15.94 5.37 8.47
CA ILE A 107 -16.54 4.44 9.44
C ILE A 107 -15.67 4.41 10.68
N LYS A 108 -16.32 4.45 11.86
CA LYS A 108 -15.64 4.28 13.15
C LYS A 108 -16.13 2.98 13.78
N LEU A 109 -15.23 2.03 13.95
CA LEU A 109 -15.52 0.77 14.64
C LEU A 109 -15.01 0.83 16.09
N PRO A 110 -15.75 0.29 17.06
CA PRO A 110 -15.27 0.19 18.44
C PRO A 110 -14.09 -0.80 18.53
N ALA A 111 -13.22 -0.63 19.53
CA ALA A 111 -12.03 -1.45 19.70
C ALA A 111 -12.30 -2.95 19.89
N ASN A 112 -13.52 -3.31 20.33
CA ASN A 112 -13.99 -4.67 20.53
C ASN A 112 -14.92 -5.16 19.39
N PHE A 113 -14.93 -4.49 18.23
CA PHE A 113 -15.72 -4.96 17.08
C PHE A 113 -15.22 -6.32 16.60
N ASP A 114 -16.12 -7.30 16.62
CA ASP A 114 -15.80 -8.72 16.38
C ASP A 114 -16.75 -9.39 15.37
N ARG A 115 -17.58 -8.59 14.67
CA ARG A 115 -18.53 -9.07 13.65
C ARG A 115 -17.86 -9.15 12.27
N PRO A 116 -18.25 -10.09 11.39
CA PRO A 116 -17.66 -10.22 10.06
C PRO A 116 -17.85 -8.96 9.20
N ILE A 117 -16.75 -8.41 8.69
CA ILE A 117 -16.77 -7.22 7.83
C ILE A 117 -15.81 -7.33 6.65
N ILE A 118 -16.30 -6.95 5.46
CA ILE A 118 -15.49 -6.77 4.26
C ILE A 118 -15.26 -5.27 4.09
N LEU A 119 -13.98 -4.87 4.04
CA LEU A 119 -13.56 -3.50 3.78
C LEU A 119 -13.14 -3.39 2.31
N MET A 120 -13.85 -2.56 1.54
CA MET A 120 -13.59 -2.40 0.12
C MET A 120 -12.51 -1.33 -0.13
N HIS A 121 -11.60 -1.62 -1.07
CA HIS A 121 -10.61 -0.68 -1.62
C HIS A 121 -9.94 0.21 -0.55
N GLN A 122 -10.06 1.53 -0.66
CA GLN A 122 -9.49 2.53 0.24
C GLN A 122 -10.03 2.42 1.67
N LEU A 123 -11.24 1.91 1.87
CA LEU A 123 -11.79 1.78 3.22
C LEU A 123 -10.99 0.78 4.07
N ALA A 124 -10.28 -0.16 3.43
CA ALA A 124 -9.46 -1.14 4.13
C ALA A 124 -8.38 -0.49 5.02
N PRO A 125 -7.50 0.40 4.51
CA PRO A 125 -6.58 1.15 5.38
C PRO A 125 -7.24 2.23 6.22
N ASP A 126 -8.31 2.89 5.74
CA ASP A 126 -8.99 3.93 6.52
C ASP A 126 -9.56 3.39 7.85
N VAL A 127 -10.04 2.14 7.85
CA VAL A 127 -10.52 1.43 9.05
C VAL A 127 -9.39 0.60 9.70
N GLY A 128 -8.56 -0.05 8.88
CA GLY A 128 -7.58 -1.03 9.35
C GLY A 128 -6.42 -0.40 10.12
N MET A 129 -5.85 0.71 9.64
CA MET A 129 -4.70 1.32 10.31
C MET A 129 -5.02 1.82 11.73
N PRO A 130 -6.13 2.56 11.99
CA PRO A 130 -6.44 3.04 13.34
C PRO A 130 -6.59 1.94 14.41
N ILE A 131 -7.05 0.75 14.02
CA ILE A 131 -7.24 -0.39 14.95
C ILE A 131 -6.11 -1.42 14.90
N GLY A 132 -5.10 -1.20 14.04
CA GLY A 132 -3.91 -2.04 13.94
C GLY A 132 -4.09 -3.31 13.11
N LEU A 133 -4.95 -3.31 12.09
CA LEU A 133 -5.00 -4.40 11.12
C LEU A 133 -3.77 -4.38 10.21
N LYS A 134 -3.50 -5.52 9.57
CA LYS A 134 -2.49 -5.65 8.51
C LYS A 134 -2.87 -4.95 7.20
N PHE A 135 -4.12 -4.52 7.08
CA PHE A 135 -4.64 -3.75 5.95
C PHE A 135 -4.21 -2.29 6.07
N ASP A 136 -2.97 -2.00 5.67
CA ASP A 136 -2.42 -0.66 5.72
C ASP A 136 -2.32 0.00 4.34
N TRP A 137 -2.00 1.29 4.34
CA TRP A 137 -1.87 2.06 3.12
C TRP A 137 -0.53 1.75 2.44
N TYR A 138 -0.50 0.71 1.61
CA TYR A 138 0.64 0.46 0.73
C TYR A 138 0.54 1.34 -0.52
N CYS A 139 -0.54 1.18 -1.30
CA CYS A 139 -0.76 1.98 -2.49
C CYS A 139 -2.21 1.92 -3.00
N GLN A 140 -2.78 3.07 -3.33
CA GLN A 140 -4.04 3.18 -4.07
C GLN A 140 -3.77 3.18 -5.57
N CYS A 141 -3.26 2.06 -6.08
CA CYS A 141 -2.86 1.88 -7.47
C CYS A 141 -3.21 0.50 -8.00
N LEU A 142 -4.11 -0.23 -7.34
CA LEU A 142 -4.55 -1.54 -7.79
C LEU A 142 -5.42 -1.39 -9.04
N GLU A 143 -5.03 -2.09 -10.10
CA GLU A 143 -5.72 -2.11 -11.38
C GLU A 143 -6.76 -3.26 -11.43
N ASP A 144 -6.94 -3.85 -12.61
CA ASP A 144 -8.04 -4.74 -12.99
C ASP A 144 -7.75 -6.24 -12.83
N ASP A 145 -6.47 -6.62 -12.82
CA ASP A 145 -6.01 -8.00 -12.81
C ASP A 145 -5.47 -8.42 -11.41
N ALA A 146 -5.92 -9.57 -10.93
CA ALA A 146 -5.35 -10.27 -9.78
C ALA A 146 -4.17 -11.14 -10.19
N LEU A 147 -3.18 -11.29 -9.31
CA LEU A 147 -1.98 -12.12 -9.51
C LEU A 147 -1.54 -12.77 -8.20
N ASN A 148 -0.60 -13.71 -8.25
CA ASN A 148 -0.15 -14.48 -7.08
C ASN A 148 -1.33 -15.12 -6.32
N ILE A 149 -2.27 -15.68 -7.08
CA ILE A 149 -3.56 -16.16 -6.59
C ILE A 149 -3.40 -17.55 -5.96
N LYS A 150 -3.86 -17.73 -4.72
CA LYS A 150 -4.04 -19.05 -4.10
C LYS A 150 -5.30 -19.72 -4.66
N THR A 151 -5.23 -20.28 -5.87
CA THR A 151 -6.40 -20.85 -6.58
C THR A 151 -7.11 -21.99 -5.85
N SER A 152 -6.42 -22.67 -4.93
CA SER A 152 -7.01 -23.68 -4.04
C SER A 152 -7.82 -23.09 -2.87
N HIS A 153 -7.74 -21.78 -2.63
CA HIS A 153 -8.43 -21.12 -1.54
C HIS A 153 -9.95 -21.21 -1.71
N VAL A 154 -10.67 -21.29 -0.59
CA VAL A 154 -12.11 -21.56 -0.56
C VAL A 154 -12.94 -20.51 -1.31
N ILE A 155 -12.50 -19.24 -1.37
CA ILE A 155 -13.24 -18.18 -2.09
C ILE A 155 -13.31 -18.42 -3.61
N PHE A 156 -12.42 -19.23 -4.17
CA PHE A 156 -12.46 -19.60 -5.60
C PHE A 156 -13.24 -20.88 -5.86
N ASN A 157 -13.62 -21.60 -4.80
CA ASN A 157 -14.07 -22.98 -4.90
C ASN A 157 -15.44 -23.24 -4.28
N THR A 158 -15.85 -22.47 -3.27
CA THR A 158 -17.08 -22.71 -2.50
C THR A 158 -17.65 -21.41 -1.93
N PRO A 159 -18.99 -21.30 -1.79
CA PRO A 159 -20.02 -22.27 -2.21
C PRO A 159 -20.23 -22.34 -3.74
N VAL A 160 -19.87 -21.30 -4.49
CA VAL A 160 -19.92 -21.32 -5.96
C VAL A 160 -18.55 -21.75 -6.48
N LYS A 161 -18.49 -22.85 -7.24
CA LYS A 161 -17.24 -23.27 -7.89
C LYS A 161 -16.92 -22.32 -9.03
N VAL A 162 -15.87 -21.51 -8.89
CA VAL A 162 -15.43 -20.58 -9.93
C VAL A 162 -14.37 -21.26 -10.79
N LYS A 163 -14.56 -21.23 -12.11
CA LYS A 163 -13.52 -21.61 -13.07
C LYS A 163 -12.77 -20.35 -13.47
N LEU A 164 -11.69 -20.05 -12.73
CA LEU A 164 -10.86 -18.88 -13.01
C LEU A 164 -10.25 -18.96 -14.41
N THR A 165 -10.41 -17.89 -15.19
CA THR A 165 -9.70 -17.71 -16.45
C THR A 165 -8.37 -17.00 -16.19
N LEU A 166 -7.29 -17.79 -16.12
CA LEU A 166 -5.93 -17.29 -15.95
C LEU A 166 -5.26 -17.08 -17.31
N VAL A 167 -4.72 -15.88 -17.53
CA VAL A 167 -3.99 -15.51 -18.74
C VAL A 167 -2.59 -15.06 -18.34
N ASN A 168 -1.55 -15.62 -18.95
CA ASN A 168 -0.19 -15.14 -18.75
C ASN A 168 -0.05 -13.75 -19.38
N ARG A 169 0.43 -12.79 -18.59
CA ARG A 169 0.67 -11.41 -19.02
C ARG A 169 2.04 -10.95 -18.54
N PRO A 170 2.63 -9.93 -19.20
CA PRO A 170 3.86 -9.31 -18.72
C PRO A 170 3.73 -8.86 -17.27
N THR A 171 4.73 -9.17 -16.46
CA THR A 171 4.79 -8.72 -15.07
C THR A 171 4.91 -7.20 -15.02
N PRO A 172 4.19 -6.52 -14.09
CA PRO A 172 4.30 -5.07 -13.95
C PRO A 172 5.75 -4.63 -13.76
N GLY A 173 6.16 -3.58 -14.47
CA GLY A 173 7.55 -3.09 -14.46
C GLY A 173 8.06 -2.76 -13.05
N SER A 174 7.18 -2.28 -12.18
CA SER A 174 7.51 -1.95 -10.79
C SER A 174 7.94 -3.17 -9.96
N PHE A 175 7.57 -4.39 -10.33
CA PHE A 175 7.92 -5.61 -9.56
C PHE A 175 9.40 -5.98 -9.73
N PHE A 176 10.10 -5.37 -10.70
CA PHE A 176 11.54 -5.51 -10.88
C PHE A 176 12.35 -4.50 -10.06
N ASN A 177 11.67 -3.62 -9.30
CA ASN A 177 12.31 -2.67 -8.40
C ASN A 177 12.55 -3.32 -7.03
N GLY A 178 13.80 -3.36 -6.58
CA GLY A 178 14.18 -3.95 -5.30
C GLY A 178 14.66 -5.40 -5.41
N PHE A 179 15.03 -5.99 -4.27
CA PHE A 179 15.66 -7.31 -4.23
C PHE A 179 14.78 -8.44 -4.81
N GLN A 180 13.46 -8.34 -4.65
CA GLN A 180 12.48 -9.31 -5.18
C GLN A 180 12.53 -9.40 -6.72
N GLY A 181 12.90 -8.32 -7.40
CA GLY A 181 13.04 -8.26 -8.85
C GLY A 181 14.06 -9.26 -9.41
N ALA A 182 15.01 -9.73 -8.59
CA ALA A 182 15.98 -10.75 -8.99
C ALA A 182 15.36 -12.13 -9.27
N THR A 183 14.22 -12.43 -8.64
CA THR A 183 13.52 -13.73 -8.76
C THR A 183 12.15 -13.62 -9.41
N THR A 184 11.69 -12.40 -9.67
CA THR A 184 10.38 -12.14 -10.27
C THR A 184 10.37 -12.61 -11.73
N PRO A 185 9.39 -13.44 -12.14
CA PRO A 185 9.28 -13.91 -13.52
C PRO A 185 8.86 -12.76 -14.45
N LYS A 186 9.20 -12.86 -15.74
CA LYS A 186 8.83 -11.85 -16.74
C LYS A 186 7.34 -11.84 -17.09
N GLU A 187 6.66 -12.95 -16.87
CA GLU A 187 5.23 -13.10 -17.05
C GLU A 187 4.63 -13.81 -15.84
N LEU A 188 3.39 -13.47 -15.51
CA LEU A 188 2.62 -14.07 -14.42
C LEU A 188 1.23 -14.46 -14.93
N PRO A 189 0.63 -15.55 -14.41
CA PRO A 189 -0.78 -15.84 -14.64
C PRO A 189 -1.64 -14.81 -13.89
N MET A 190 -2.51 -14.13 -14.62
CA MET A 190 -3.38 -13.08 -14.11
C MET A 190 -4.85 -13.43 -14.33
N TRP A 191 -5.69 -13.04 -13.37
CA TRP A 191 -7.14 -13.20 -13.41
C TRP A 191 -7.83 -11.83 -13.50
N LYS A 192 -8.63 -11.63 -14.53
CA LYS A 192 -9.37 -10.38 -14.77
C LYS A 192 -10.53 -10.23 -13.79
N VAL A 193 -10.44 -9.26 -12.88
CA VAL A 193 -11.46 -8.96 -11.87
C VAL A 193 -12.43 -7.89 -12.37
N ILE A 194 -11.90 -6.84 -13.00
CA ILE A 194 -12.65 -5.69 -13.52
C ILE A 194 -12.80 -5.85 -15.05
N LYS A 195 -13.96 -5.56 -15.65
CA LYS A 195 -14.20 -5.81 -17.09
C LYS A 195 -13.43 -4.86 -17.98
N GLU A 196 -13.31 -3.61 -17.54
CA GLU A 196 -12.74 -2.52 -18.30
C GLU A 196 -11.27 -2.78 -18.63
N ASP A 197 -10.83 -2.25 -19.77
CA ASP A 197 -9.43 -2.27 -20.15
C ASP A 197 -8.65 -1.24 -19.30
N PRO A 198 -7.49 -1.59 -18.72
CA PRO A 198 -6.59 -0.62 -18.10
C PRO A 198 -6.03 0.43 -19.07
N ALA A 199 -6.36 0.42 -20.37
CA ALA A 199 -6.12 1.53 -21.29
C ALA A 199 -7.38 2.38 -21.59
N ALA A 200 -8.54 2.06 -20.99
CA ALA A 200 -9.77 2.80 -21.22
C ALA A 200 -9.67 4.25 -20.71
N LYS A 201 -10.21 5.20 -21.47
CA LYS A 201 -10.19 6.64 -21.10
C LYS A 201 -11.06 6.96 -19.88
N ASP A 202 -12.11 6.17 -19.68
CA ASP A 202 -13.08 6.31 -18.58
C ASP A 202 -12.89 5.16 -17.59
N LYS A 203 -11.65 4.98 -17.10
CA LYS A 203 -11.38 3.97 -16.07
C LYS A 203 -12.30 4.21 -14.88
N TYR A 204 -12.80 3.11 -14.32
CA TYR A 204 -13.56 3.17 -13.08
C TYR A 204 -12.66 3.65 -11.91
N ILE A 205 -13.18 3.64 -10.68
CA ILE A 205 -12.38 3.99 -9.50
C ILE A 205 -11.21 3.02 -9.28
N ILE A 206 -10.15 3.47 -8.62
CA ILE A 206 -8.88 2.75 -8.44
C ILE A 206 -8.89 2.00 -7.10
N GLY A 207 -8.37 0.77 -7.11
CA GLY A 207 -8.33 -0.09 -5.93
C GLY A 207 -7.15 0.19 -5.00
N MET A 208 -7.07 -0.60 -3.93
CA MET A 208 -6.07 -0.50 -2.87
C MET A 208 -5.32 -1.82 -2.71
N VAL A 209 -4.02 -1.74 -2.46
CA VAL A 209 -3.21 -2.86 -1.93
C VAL A 209 -2.64 -2.51 -0.56
N ALA A 210 -2.42 -3.55 0.26
CA ALA A 210 -1.70 -3.51 1.54
C ALA A 210 -0.34 -4.23 1.44
N HIS A 211 0.59 -3.97 2.37
CA HIS A 211 1.92 -4.59 2.34
C HIS A 211 1.85 -6.10 2.51
N GLY A 212 2.64 -6.85 1.74
CA GLY A 212 2.75 -8.31 1.84
C GLY A 212 3.71 -8.79 2.91
N GLU A 213 4.72 -7.97 3.19
CA GLU A 213 5.76 -8.22 4.17
C GLU A 213 5.16 -8.51 5.55
N GLY A 214 5.43 -9.69 6.10
CA GLY A 214 4.88 -10.14 7.37
C GLY A 214 3.36 -10.30 7.38
N PHE A 215 2.64 -10.30 6.25
CA PHE A 215 1.18 -10.44 6.27
C PHE A 215 0.74 -11.81 6.83
N ASN A 216 1.43 -12.87 6.41
CA ASN A 216 1.15 -14.26 6.78
C ASN A 216 1.85 -14.72 8.08
N ASP A 217 2.51 -13.82 8.82
CA ASP A 217 3.31 -14.19 10.01
C ASP A 217 2.47 -14.36 11.30
N SER A 218 1.15 -14.30 11.17
CA SER A 218 0.20 -14.48 12.27
C SER A 218 -0.88 -15.48 11.86
N PRO A 219 -1.26 -16.43 12.73
CA PRO A 219 -2.23 -17.49 12.40
C PRO A 219 -3.65 -16.96 12.16
N ASP A 220 -3.96 -15.74 12.60
CA ASP A 220 -5.24 -15.08 12.31
C ASP A 220 -5.25 -14.36 10.96
N ALA A 221 -4.16 -14.34 10.20
CA ALA A 221 -4.03 -13.58 8.97
C ALA A 221 -3.64 -14.44 7.77
N GLU A 222 -4.14 -14.08 6.59
CA GLU A 222 -3.73 -14.71 5.34
C GLU A 222 -3.87 -13.77 4.14
N ALA A 223 -2.82 -13.68 3.34
CA ALA A 223 -2.87 -13.11 2.00
C ALA A 223 -3.38 -14.17 1.02
N ILE A 224 -4.39 -13.83 0.22
CA ILE A 224 -5.05 -14.77 -0.71
C ILE A 224 -4.65 -14.48 -2.15
N SER A 225 -4.50 -13.20 -2.50
CA SER A 225 -4.08 -12.74 -3.82
C SER A 225 -3.40 -11.38 -3.72
N GLY A 226 -2.44 -11.15 -4.60
CA GLY A 226 -2.02 -9.81 -4.98
C GLY A 226 -2.81 -9.30 -6.18
N GLY A 227 -2.32 -8.22 -6.79
CA GLY A 227 -2.90 -7.66 -8.00
C GLY A 227 -1.91 -6.76 -8.73
N VAL A 228 -2.24 -6.46 -9.98
CA VAL A 228 -1.46 -5.52 -10.81
C VAL A 228 -1.49 -4.16 -10.13
N CYS A 229 -0.33 -3.69 -9.69
CA CYS A 229 -0.16 -2.42 -9.01
C CYS A 229 1.25 -1.87 -9.27
N LEU A 230 1.49 -0.62 -8.89
CA LEU A 230 2.78 0.08 -9.09
C LEU A 230 3.77 -0.14 -7.93
N LYS A 231 3.59 -1.21 -7.17
CA LYS A 231 4.43 -1.61 -6.04
C LYS A 231 5.18 -2.90 -6.36
N ASN A 232 5.34 -3.80 -5.39
CA ASN A 232 6.03 -5.06 -5.57
C ASN A 232 5.06 -6.25 -5.68
N ALA A 233 5.61 -7.43 -5.98
CA ALA A 233 4.84 -8.64 -6.22
C ALA A 233 4.13 -9.19 -4.96
N GLU A 234 4.53 -8.74 -3.78
CA GLU A 234 4.00 -9.23 -2.51
C GLU A 234 2.78 -8.45 -2.03
N ALA A 235 2.50 -7.31 -2.65
CA ALA A 235 1.33 -6.49 -2.37
C ALA A 235 0.04 -7.33 -2.30
N VAL A 236 -0.74 -7.12 -1.25
CA VAL A 236 -1.96 -7.89 -0.96
C VAL A 236 -3.18 -7.11 -1.44
N ALA A 237 -3.91 -7.70 -2.40
CA ALA A 237 -5.17 -7.18 -2.90
C ALA A 237 -6.37 -7.88 -2.24
N LEU A 238 -6.27 -9.17 -1.94
CA LEU A 238 -7.27 -9.94 -1.19
C LEU A 238 -6.60 -10.58 0.03
N GLY A 239 -7.10 -10.28 1.22
CA GLY A 239 -6.55 -10.84 2.45
C GLY A 239 -7.52 -10.76 3.62
N ARG A 240 -7.28 -11.60 4.63
CA ARG A 240 -8.09 -11.66 5.85
C ARG A 240 -7.20 -11.45 7.07
N GLN A 241 -7.72 -10.79 8.10
CA GLN A 241 -7.20 -10.83 9.46
C GLN A 241 -8.37 -10.89 10.46
N GLY A 242 -8.43 -11.94 11.27
CA GLY A 242 -9.57 -12.24 12.13
C GLY A 242 -10.91 -12.19 11.37
N ASN A 243 -11.87 -11.44 11.90
CA ASN A 243 -13.20 -11.16 11.36
C ASN A 243 -13.22 -10.10 10.24
N TYR A 244 -12.07 -9.59 9.82
CA TYR A 244 -11.97 -8.58 8.77
C TYR A 244 -11.43 -9.17 7.47
N PHE A 245 -11.97 -8.73 6.34
CA PHE A 245 -11.49 -9.07 5.01
C PHE A 245 -11.23 -7.80 4.21
N MET A 246 -10.08 -7.70 3.57
CA MET A 246 -9.78 -6.65 2.59
C MET A 246 -10.13 -7.16 1.19
N TRP A 247 -11.08 -6.49 0.54
CA TRP A 247 -11.33 -6.62 -0.89
C TRP A 247 -10.78 -5.38 -1.58
N GLY A 248 -9.52 -5.45 -2.02
CA GLY A 248 -8.79 -4.29 -2.55
C GLY A 248 -9.33 -3.75 -3.88
N PHE A 249 -9.94 -4.61 -4.70
CA PHE A 249 -10.48 -4.22 -6.00
C PHE A 249 -11.72 -3.31 -5.84
N SER A 250 -11.83 -2.35 -6.74
CA SER A 250 -12.75 -1.22 -6.58
C SER A 250 -14.00 -1.31 -7.46
N ALA A 251 -14.09 -2.21 -8.44
CA ALA A 251 -15.27 -2.31 -9.33
C ALA A 251 -16.59 -2.49 -8.56
N SER A 252 -17.67 -1.84 -9.02
CA SER A 252 -19.03 -2.23 -8.62
C SER A 252 -19.42 -3.51 -9.37
N PRO A 253 -20.49 -4.21 -8.97
CA PRO A 253 -20.92 -5.44 -9.66
C PRO A 253 -21.15 -5.28 -11.16
N ASN A 254 -21.54 -4.10 -11.66
CA ASN A 254 -21.70 -3.89 -13.10
C ASN A 254 -20.35 -3.91 -13.85
N HIS A 255 -19.28 -3.46 -13.19
CA HIS A 255 -17.92 -3.43 -13.70
C HIS A 255 -17.13 -4.72 -13.38
N MET A 256 -17.59 -5.56 -12.44
CA MET A 256 -16.96 -6.86 -12.16
C MET A 256 -17.19 -7.87 -13.29
N THR A 257 -16.18 -8.70 -13.58
CA THR A 257 -16.38 -9.93 -14.39
C THR A 257 -17.34 -10.89 -13.68
N ASP A 258 -17.94 -11.83 -14.43
CA ASP A 258 -18.86 -12.78 -13.81
C ASP A 258 -18.14 -13.73 -12.83
N GLU A 259 -16.89 -14.09 -13.13
CA GLU A 259 -16.02 -14.81 -12.19
C GLU A 259 -15.81 -13.99 -10.90
N ALA A 260 -15.52 -12.69 -11.02
CA ALA A 260 -15.29 -11.82 -9.86
C ALA A 260 -16.53 -11.68 -8.97
N LYS A 261 -17.72 -11.60 -9.57
CA LYS A 261 -18.99 -11.61 -8.82
C LYS A 261 -19.15 -12.89 -8.01
N ASP A 262 -18.88 -14.05 -8.60
CA ASP A 262 -19.03 -15.33 -7.90
C ASP A 262 -17.95 -15.49 -6.80
N VAL A 263 -16.71 -15.05 -7.04
CA VAL A 263 -15.66 -14.98 -6.00
C VAL A 263 -16.06 -14.02 -4.87
N PHE A 264 -16.66 -12.87 -5.19
CA PHE A 264 -17.14 -11.93 -4.18
C PHE A 264 -18.23 -12.54 -3.29
N VAL A 265 -19.20 -13.25 -3.87
CA VAL A 265 -20.22 -14.00 -3.12
C VAL A 265 -19.58 -15.02 -2.20
N ASN A 266 -18.59 -15.76 -2.70
CA ASN A 266 -17.85 -16.72 -1.89
C ASN A 266 -17.07 -16.06 -0.75
N THR A 267 -16.50 -14.87 -0.96
CA THR A 267 -15.83 -14.08 0.06
C THR A 267 -16.79 -13.70 1.20
N VAL A 268 -18.01 -13.26 0.89
CA VAL A 268 -19.05 -12.98 1.90
C VAL A 268 -19.35 -14.24 2.72
N CYS A 269 -19.52 -15.40 2.07
CA CYS A 269 -19.77 -16.66 2.77
C CYS A 269 -18.56 -17.12 3.60
N TYR A 270 -17.35 -16.82 3.14
CA TYR A 270 -16.11 -17.19 3.80
C TYR A 270 -15.88 -16.38 5.07
N ILE A 271 -16.02 -15.05 5.03
CA ILE A 271 -15.72 -14.20 6.19
C ILE A 271 -16.68 -14.43 7.36
N LYS A 272 -17.92 -14.86 7.08
CA LYS A 272 -18.89 -15.27 8.12
C LYS A 272 -18.34 -16.33 9.07
N LYS A 273 -17.44 -17.21 8.63
CA LYS A 273 -16.84 -18.27 9.47
C LYS A 273 -15.97 -17.73 10.60
N PHE A 274 -15.58 -16.46 10.53
CA PHE A 274 -14.72 -15.76 11.49
C PHE A 274 -15.51 -14.83 12.41
N ASP A 275 -16.83 -15.04 12.51
CA ASP A 275 -17.67 -14.34 13.48
C ASP A 275 -17.12 -14.53 14.90
N HIS A 276 -17.01 -13.43 15.64
CA HIS A 276 -16.38 -13.34 16.97
C HIS A 276 -14.90 -13.73 17.03
N GLN A 277 -14.19 -13.76 15.89
CA GLN A 277 -12.74 -13.97 15.84
C GLN A 277 -12.00 -12.65 15.65
N ALA A 278 -11.94 -11.83 16.70
CA ALA A 278 -11.19 -10.58 16.70
C ALA A 278 -9.69 -10.82 16.39
N PRO A 279 -8.97 -9.87 15.75
CA PRO A 279 -7.54 -10.00 15.49
C PRO A 279 -6.74 -10.30 16.75
N ILE A 280 -5.79 -11.23 16.68
CA ILE A 280 -4.99 -11.66 17.84
C ILE A 280 -3.77 -10.76 18.08
N MET A 281 -3.45 -9.90 17.11
CA MET A 281 -2.30 -9.00 17.13
C MET A 281 -2.62 -7.68 16.44
N LYS A 282 -1.89 -6.62 16.82
CA LYS A 282 -1.91 -5.31 16.15
C LYS A 282 -0.64 -5.11 15.33
N LYS A 283 -0.79 -4.76 14.04
CA LYS A 283 0.34 -4.47 13.16
C LYS A 283 1.03 -3.22 13.66
N VAL A 284 2.33 -3.32 13.87
CA VAL A 284 3.21 -2.19 14.12
C VAL A 284 3.78 -1.77 12.77
N GLN A 285 3.77 -0.47 12.49
CA GLN A 285 4.33 0.09 11.26
C GLN A 285 5.86 0.16 11.38
N ILE A 286 6.52 -0.98 11.18
CA ILE A 286 7.97 -1.17 11.25
C ILE A 286 8.49 -1.91 10.01
N GLU A 287 9.78 -1.76 9.67
CA GLU A 287 10.42 -2.66 8.71
C GLU A 287 10.48 -4.08 9.25
N ASN A 288 10.40 -5.04 8.34
CA ASN A 288 10.68 -6.44 8.63
C ASN A 288 12.08 -6.81 8.13
N ARG A 289 12.50 -8.05 8.39
CA ARG A 289 13.83 -8.54 8.07
C ARG A 289 14.13 -8.60 6.56
N GLU A 290 13.11 -8.52 5.71
CA GLU A 290 13.34 -8.43 4.26
C GLU A 290 14.07 -7.14 3.88
N TRP A 291 13.99 -6.09 4.72
CA TRP A 291 14.81 -4.89 4.57
C TRP A 291 16.32 -5.20 4.56
N VAL A 292 16.76 -6.27 5.23
CA VAL A 292 18.17 -6.72 5.18
C VAL A 292 18.54 -7.20 3.76
N ASN A 293 17.63 -7.90 3.08
CA ASN A 293 17.84 -8.31 1.69
C ASN A 293 17.85 -7.11 0.75
N GLU A 294 16.99 -6.12 1.01
CA GLU A 294 17.02 -4.85 0.29
C GLU A 294 18.35 -4.13 0.50
N MET A 295 18.92 -4.11 1.71
CA MET A 295 20.24 -3.52 1.96
C MET A 295 21.37 -4.25 1.24
N ILE A 296 21.34 -5.57 1.16
CA ILE A 296 22.27 -6.35 0.33
C ILE A 296 22.13 -5.94 -1.14
N TYR A 297 20.90 -5.88 -1.65
CA TYR A 297 20.63 -5.49 -3.03
C TYR A 297 21.11 -4.06 -3.33
N ARG A 298 20.85 -3.11 -2.42
CA ARG A 298 21.23 -1.70 -2.56
C ARG A 298 22.71 -1.44 -2.38
N SER A 299 23.44 -2.28 -1.67
CA SER A 299 24.90 -2.15 -1.58
C SER A 299 25.65 -2.70 -2.81
N ASP A 300 24.95 -3.36 -3.75
CA ASP A 300 25.58 -3.99 -4.90
C ASP A 300 25.98 -2.97 -5.98
N LYS A 301 27.25 -3.04 -6.40
CA LYS A 301 27.80 -2.14 -7.43
C LYS A 301 27.11 -2.31 -8.78
N ALA A 302 26.66 -3.51 -9.14
CA ALA A 302 25.95 -3.75 -10.39
C ALA A 302 24.60 -3.04 -10.43
N LEU A 303 23.91 -2.89 -9.29
CA LEU A 303 22.69 -2.10 -9.21
C LEU A 303 22.96 -0.61 -9.44
N TYR A 304 24.02 -0.08 -8.83
CA TYR A 304 24.45 1.29 -9.08
C TYR A 304 24.74 1.51 -10.59
N GLN A 305 25.46 0.60 -11.24
CA GLN A 305 25.70 0.70 -12.69
C GLN A 305 24.42 0.66 -13.52
N LYS A 306 23.43 -0.18 -13.15
CA LYS A 306 22.11 -0.17 -13.79
C LYS A 306 21.39 1.17 -13.62
N THR A 307 21.52 1.80 -12.46
CA THR A 307 20.94 3.13 -12.18
C THR A 307 21.53 4.20 -13.11
N LEU A 308 22.85 4.15 -13.35
CA LEU A 308 23.51 5.06 -14.29
C LEU A 308 23.02 4.89 -15.75
N ILE A 309 22.79 3.64 -16.17
CA ILE A 309 22.26 3.34 -17.50
C ILE A 309 20.80 3.83 -17.61
N ALA A 310 19.97 3.48 -16.63
CA ALA A 310 18.56 3.87 -16.58
C ALA A 310 18.39 5.40 -16.60
N ARG A 311 19.29 6.14 -15.94
CA ARG A 311 19.34 7.60 -15.97
C ARG A 311 19.52 8.14 -17.38
N LYS A 312 20.53 7.66 -18.11
CA LYS A 312 20.82 8.10 -19.49
C LYS A 312 19.67 7.76 -20.45
N GLU A 313 19.20 6.52 -20.40
CA GLU A 313 18.10 6.07 -21.26
C GLU A 313 16.81 6.84 -20.98
N GLY A 314 16.50 7.08 -19.70
CA GLY A 314 15.31 7.84 -19.33
C GLY A 314 15.42 9.32 -19.65
N ASN A 315 16.61 9.93 -19.58
CA ASN A 315 16.83 11.29 -20.05
C ASN A 315 16.62 11.39 -21.58
N ALA A 316 17.06 10.39 -22.35
CA ALA A 316 16.75 10.32 -23.77
C ALA A 316 15.24 10.19 -24.04
N ARG A 317 14.51 9.39 -23.25
CA ARG A 317 13.04 9.30 -23.32
C ARG A 317 12.37 10.64 -22.98
N LEU A 318 12.85 11.33 -21.95
CA LEU A 318 12.37 12.66 -21.56
C LEU A 318 12.46 13.64 -22.73
N LEU A 319 13.64 13.75 -23.34
CA LEU A 319 13.87 14.65 -24.48
C LEU A 319 12.95 14.33 -25.66
N LYS A 320 12.73 13.04 -25.94
CA LYS A 320 11.79 12.61 -26.97
C LYS A 320 10.36 13.05 -26.64
N MET A 321 9.88 12.84 -25.42
CA MET A 321 8.54 13.27 -24.98
C MET A 321 8.39 14.81 -25.04
N GLN A 322 9.43 15.55 -24.65
CA GLN A 322 9.43 17.01 -24.79
C GLN A 322 9.36 17.45 -26.25
N GLN A 323 10.05 16.75 -27.16
CA GLN A 323 9.96 17.06 -28.59
C GLN A 323 8.55 16.78 -29.14
N GLU A 324 7.93 15.66 -28.78
CA GLU A 324 6.56 15.33 -29.18
C GLU A 324 5.55 16.40 -28.70
N LEU A 325 5.71 16.90 -27.46
CA LEU A 325 4.88 17.98 -26.93
C LEU A 325 5.10 19.31 -27.65
N LYS A 326 6.35 19.65 -28.02
CA LYS A 326 6.65 20.83 -28.85
C LYS A 326 5.98 20.73 -30.22
N ASP A 327 6.04 19.58 -30.85
CA ASP A 327 5.45 19.36 -32.18
C ASP A 327 3.93 19.47 -32.14
N ARG A 328 3.28 18.92 -31.10
CA ARG A 328 1.83 19.07 -30.87
C ARG A 328 1.44 20.53 -30.62
N LYS A 329 2.20 21.24 -29.79
CA LYS A 329 1.99 22.67 -29.54
C LYS A 329 2.17 23.52 -30.82
N ALA A 330 3.15 23.19 -31.65
CA ALA A 330 3.37 23.85 -32.94
C ALA A 330 2.20 23.66 -33.92
N LYS A 331 1.43 22.57 -33.77
CA LYS A 331 0.18 22.32 -34.51
C LYS A 331 -1.04 23.05 -33.92
N GLY A 332 -0.86 23.82 -32.85
CA GLY A 332 -1.94 24.56 -32.17
C GLY A 332 -2.73 23.74 -31.15
N GLU A 333 -2.26 22.55 -30.76
CA GLU A 333 -2.91 21.77 -29.69
C GLU A 333 -2.68 22.43 -28.32
N ASP A 334 -3.74 22.52 -27.50
CA ASP A 334 -3.60 22.79 -26.06
C ASP A 334 -3.06 21.55 -25.36
N ILE A 335 -1.77 21.60 -25.00
CA ILE A 335 -1.12 20.50 -24.28
C ILE A 335 -1.40 20.54 -22.78
N GLY A 336 -2.02 21.61 -22.25
CA GLY A 336 -2.36 21.77 -20.84
C GLY A 336 -1.18 22.16 -19.95
N LYS A 337 -1.49 22.75 -18.79
CA LYS A 337 -0.50 23.34 -17.86
C LYS A 337 0.57 22.35 -17.37
N GLY A 338 0.21 21.08 -17.14
CA GLY A 338 1.17 20.07 -16.69
C GLY A 338 2.25 19.77 -17.73
N ASN A 339 1.84 19.63 -19.00
CA ASN A 339 2.78 19.40 -20.10
C ASN A 339 3.59 20.67 -20.41
N GLU A 340 3.01 21.86 -20.26
CA GLU A 340 3.76 23.12 -20.36
C GLU A 340 4.86 23.23 -19.31
N ALA A 341 4.60 22.81 -18.07
CA ALA A 341 5.63 22.73 -17.03
C ALA A 341 6.69 21.66 -17.36
N PHE A 342 6.26 20.47 -17.82
CA PHE A 342 7.17 19.39 -18.20
C PHE A 342 8.08 19.75 -19.39
N LEU A 343 7.59 20.52 -20.36
CA LEU A 343 8.39 21.05 -21.47
C LEU A 343 9.56 21.93 -21.03
N LYS A 344 9.41 22.60 -19.88
CA LYS A 344 10.40 23.52 -19.30
C LYS A 344 11.29 22.82 -18.27
N MET A 345 11.00 21.58 -17.92
CA MET A 345 11.80 20.82 -16.97
C MET A 345 13.20 20.58 -17.58
N PRO A 346 14.28 20.99 -16.90
CA PRO A 346 15.62 20.77 -17.41
C PRO A 346 16.00 19.28 -17.33
N VAL A 347 16.96 18.87 -18.16
CA VAL A 347 17.56 17.53 -18.15
C VAL A 347 18.95 17.64 -17.55
N SER A 348 19.30 16.73 -16.65
CA SER A 348 20.65 16.61 -16.10
C SER A 348 21.08 15.14 -16.11
N ASP A 349 22.30 14.92 -16.59
CA ASP A 349 23.00 13.62 -16.51
C ASP A 349 23.82 13.48 -15.22
N ASP A 350 23.70 14.44 -14.29
CA ASP A 350 24.39 14.39 -13.01
C ASP A 350 23.93 13.19 -12.21
N VAL A 351 24.92 12.47 -11.70
CA VAL A 351 24.79 11.26 -10.90
C VAL A 351 25.81 11.35 -9.78
N GLN A 352 25.41 10.92 -8.60
CA GLN A 352 26.33 10.77 -7.47
C GLN A 352 27.39 9.70 -7.77
N SER A 353 28.55 9.81 -7.13
CA SER A 353 29.58 8.77 -7.15
C SER A 353 29.12 7.49 -6.45
N PHE A 354 29.83 6.38 -6.65
CA PHE A 354 29.51 5.13 -5.95
C PHE A 354 29.70 5.25 -4.42
N ASP A 355 30.73 5.99 -3.99
CA ASP A 355 31.00 6.29 -2.58
C ASP A 355 29.83 7.06 -1.94
N GLU A 356 29.35 8.12 -2.59
CA GLU A 356 28.18 8.89 -2.13
C GLU A 356 26.91 8.04 -2.14
N TYR A 357 26.68 7.26 -3.21
CA TYR A 357 25.57 6.33 -3.31
C TYR A 357 25.54 5.35 -2.14
N LEU A 358 26.66 4.67 -1.89
CA LEU A 358 26.74 3.65 -0.85
C LEU A 358 26.59 4.27 0.54
N LYS A 359 27.23 5.41 0.79
CA LYS A 359 27.10 6.16 2.04
C LYS A 359 25.66 6.62 2.29
N SER A 360 24.94 7.04 1.24
CA SER A 360 23.54 7.46 1.35
C SER A 360 22.60 6.31 1.76
N TRP A 361 22.84 5.10 1.25
CA TRP A 361 21.99 3.93 1.52
C TRP A 361 22.33 3.23 2.83
N THR A 362 23.61 3.12 3.16
CA THR A 362 24.08 2.32 4.31
C THR A 362 24.37 3.15 5.55
N GLY A 363 24.40 4.48 5.42
CA GLY A 363 24.76 5.41 6.48
C GLY A 363 26.27 5.52 6.69
N SER A 364 26.70 6.59 7.38
CA SER A 364 28.13 6.86 7.60
C SER A 364 28.81 5.79 8.43
N GLY A 365 28.16 5.22 9.44
CA GLY A 365 28.78 4.20 10.30
C GLY A 365 29.18 2.92 9.55
N MET A 366 28.33 2.44 8.64
CA MET A 366 28.64 1.27 7.80
C MET A 366 29.70 1.60 6.76
N TYR A 367 29.62 2.81 6.18
CA TYR A 367 30.62 3.29 5.23
C TYR A 367 32.00 3.45 5.87
N ASP A 368 32.08 4.00 7.07
CA ASP A 368 33.35 4.16 7.79
C ASP A 368 33.96 2.79 8.14
N ALA A 369 33.13 1.76 8.33
CA ALA A 369 33.57 0.39 8.60
C ALA A 369 34.07 -0.36 7.35
N PHE A 370 33.39 -0.21 6.21
CA PHE A 370 33.63 -1.07 5.03
C PHE A 370 34.07 -0.33 3.77
N GLY A 371 33.98 1.00 3.74
CA GLY A 371 34.21 1.81 2.55
C GLY A 371 33.38 1.31 1.38
N THR A 372 34.02 1.05 0.24
CA THR A 372 33.39 0.51 -0.97
C THR A 372 33.48 -1.03 -1.10
N ASN A 373 33.87 -1.74 -0.02
CA ASN A 373 33.97 -3.20 -0.03
C ASN A 373 32.59 -3.88 0.06
N VAL A 374 31.92 -4.04 -1.09
CA VAL A 374 30.59 -4.65 -1.23
C VAL A 374 30.48 -6.02 -0.56
N GLU A 375 31.50 -6.87 -0.68
CA GLU A 375 31.49 -8.21 -0.09
C GLU A 375 31.41 -8.16 1.44
N ALA A 376 32.05 -7.18 2.08
CA ALA A 376 31.99 -6.98 3.52
C ALA A 376 30.57 -6.60 3.99
N TYR A 377 29.86 -5.72 3.27
CA TYR A 377 28.45 -5.42 3.56
C TYR A 377 27.58 -6.67 3.45
N HIS A 378 27.71 -7.39 2.34
CA HIS A 378 26.91 -8.59 2.09
C HIS A 378 27.16 -9.65 3.15
N LYS A 379 28.42 -9.84 3.54
CA LYS A 379 28.80 -10.76 4.61
C LYS A 379 28.21 -10.32 5.95
N TYR A 380 28.33 -9.03 6.31
CA TYR A 380 27.75 -8.49 7.54
C TYR A 380 26.24 -8.74 7.61
N TYR A 381 25.49 -8.39 6.58
CA TYR A 381 24.04 -8.57 6.57
C TYR A 381 23.63 -10.05 6.64
N ARG A 382 24.31 -10.93 5.92
CA ARG A 382 24.04 -12.38 5.94
C ARG A 382 24.37 -13.02 7.28
N ASP A 383 25.54 -12.73 7.84
CA ASP A 383 26.01 -13.31 9.10
C ASP A 383 25.14 -12.88 10.29
N ASN A 384 24.56 -11.68 10.22
CA ASN A 384 23.73 -11.13 11.29
C ASN A 384 22.22 -11.26 11.03
N LEU A 385 21.81 -11.93 9.95
CA LEU A 385 20.42 -11.99 9.51
C LEU A 385 19.48 -12.39 10.65
N GLU A 386 19.85 -13.41 11.44
CA GLU A 386 19.06 -13.96 12.55
C GLU A 386 18.92 -13.06 13.77
N TYR A 387 19.67 -11.95 13.83
CA TYR A 387 19.75 -11.08 15.00
C TYR A 387 19.23 -9.66 14.73
N PHE A 388 18.83 -9.34 13.50
CA PHE A 388 18.23 -8.03 13.22
C PHE A 388 16.90 -7.86 13.95
N TYR A 389 16.69 -6.67 14.52
CA TYR A 389 15.46 -6.24 15.15
C TYR A 389 15.26 -4.73 14.94
N PRO A 390 14.03 -4.20 15.09
CA PRO A 390 13.74 -2.80 14.83
C PRO A 390 14.38 -1.89 15.89
N VAL A 391 15.14 -0.89 15.44
CA VAL A 391 15.54 0.25 16.29
C VAL A 391 14.46 1.32 16.33
N ASP A 392 13.75 1.49 15.22
CA ASP A 392 12.60 2.37 15.06
C ASP A 392 11.63 1.79 14.02
N ALA A 393 10.63 2.58 13.62
CA ALA A 393 9.63 2.22 12.62
C ALA A 393 10.20 1.90 11.22
N TYR A 394 11.49 2.08 11.00
CA TYR A 394 12.03 2.11 9.66
C TYR A 394 13.47 1.60 9.47
N SER A 395 14.12 1.24 10.55
CA SER A 395 15.50 0.78 10.53
C SER A 395 15.65 -0.46 11.39
N LEU A 396 16.53 -1.36 10.94
CA LEU A 396 16.91 -2.53 11.69
C LEU A 396 18.34 -2.37 12.20
N GLN A 397 18.60 -2.95 13.37
CA GLN A 397 19.94 -3.07 13.93
C GLN A 397 20.17 -4.49 14.44
N VAL A 398 21.43 -4.86 14.61
CA VAL A 398 21.79 -6.15 15.20
C VAL A 398 21.49 -6.12 16.71
N ASP A 399 20.75 -7.11 17.17
CA ASP A 399 20.58 -7.38 18.60
C ASP A 399 21.84 -8.04 19.17
N GLU A 400 22.71 -7.24 19.77
CA GLU A 400 23.93 -7.72 20.40
C GLU A 400 23.67 -8.63 21.61
N ASP A 401 22.52 -8.53 22.29
CA ASP A 401 22.16 -9.45 23.38
C ASP A 401 21.83 -10.84 22.80
N ALA A 402 20.95 -10.91 21.79
CA ALA A 402 20.60 -12.18 21.14
C ALA A 402 21.79 -12.82 20.42
N LYS A 403 22.63 -12.00 19.79
CA LYS A 403 23.87 -12.44 19.14
C LYS A 403 24.89 -12.97 20.15
N LYS A 404 25.06 -12.31 21.30
CA LYS A 404 25.89 -12.80 22.41
C LYS A 404 25.41 -14.18 22.91
N LEU A 405 24.09 -14.38 22.96
CA LEU A 405 23.51 -15.67 23.33
C LEU A 405 23.60 -16.74 22.22
N GLY A 406 23.88 -16.35 20.98
CA GLY A 406 24.02 -17.25 19.84
C GLY A 406 22.71 -17.93 19.42
N ILE A 407 21.56 -17.36 19.81
CA ILE A 407 20.24 -17.90 19.50
C ILE A 407 19.47 -16.86 18.69
N SER A 408 18.98 -17.27 17.51
CA SER A 408 18.13 -16.44 16.64
C SER A 408 16.96 -15.84 17.42
N ASN A 409 16.63 -14.59 17.15
CA ASN A 409 15.52 -13.91 17.80
C ASN A 409 14.13 -14.40 17.39
N ARG A 410 14.06 -15.36 16.46
CA ARG A 410 12.83 -16.04 16.00
C ARG A 410 12.61 -17.40 16.66
N LYS A 411 13.56 -17.84 17.49
CA LYS A 411 13.55 -19.15 18.15
C LYS A 411 13.11 -19.01 19.61
N ILE A 412 12.09 -19.77 20.00
CA ILE A 412 11.54 -19.76 21.36
C ILE A 412 12.58 -20.16 22.41
N GLU A 413 13.61 -20.90 22.00
CA GLU A 413 14.79 -21.28 22.76
C GLU A 413 15.53 -20.05 23.33
N LEU A 414 15.42 -18.88 22.68
CA LEU A 414 15.97 -17.63 23.21
C LEU A 414 15.28 -17.26 24.53
N LEU A 415 13.94 -17.34 24.58
CA LEU A 415 13.16 -17.07 25.78
C LEU A 415 13.50 -18.10 26.87
N GLU A 416 13.57 -19.39 26.52
CA GLU A 416 13.94 -20.46 27.45
C GLU A 416 15.33 -20.23 28.07
N LYS A 417 16.31 -19.83 27.25
CA LYS A 417 17.66 -19.52 27.71
C LYS A 417 17.65 -18.35 28.69
N CYS A 418 16.93 -17.27 28.38
CA CYS A 418 16.83 -16.11 29.27
C CYS A 418 16.12 -16.45 30.60
N ILE A 419 15.06 -17.26 30.59
CA ILE A 419 14.39 -17.69 31.83
C ILE A 419 15.33 -18.55 32.68
N ASN A 420 16.04 -19.51 32.09
CA ASN A 420 17.06 -20.30 32.79
C ASN A 420 18.15 -19.42 33.41
N MET A 421 18.56 -18.35 32.72
CA MET A 421 19.53 -17.37 33.21
C MET A 421 18.99 -16.60 34.43
N LEU A 422 17.72 -16.17 34.40
CA LEU A 422 17.08 -15.54 35.55
C LEU A 422 16.97 -16.49 36.75
N GLU A 423 16.60 -17.76 36.53
CA GLU A 423 16.50 -18.78 37.59
C GLU A 423 17.85 -19.03 38.30
N LYS A 424 18.97 -18.88 37.57
CA LYS A 424 20.33 -19.08 38.08
C LYS A 424 21.02 -17.79 38.53
N GLY A 425 20.42 -16.62 38.30
CA GLY A 425 21.07 -15.33 38.53
C GLY A 425 22.24 -15.04 37.58
N GLU A 426 22.29 -15.66 36.41
CA GLU A 426 23.34 -15.48 35.39
C GLU A 426 22.98 -14.30 34.47
N GLU A 427 23.71 -13.19 34.53
CA GLU A 427 23.42 -11.97 33.75
C GLU A 427 21.92 -11.56 33.72
N PRO A 428 21.26 -11.41 34.88
CA PRO A 428 19.81 -11.26 34.95
C PRO A 428 19.29 -10.03 34.20
N ALA A 429 20.07 -8.94 34.16
CA ALA A 429 19.72 -7.74 33.40
C ALA A 429 19.65 -7.99 31.88
N LEU A 430 20.54 -8.82 31.32
CA LEU A 430 20.50 -9.19 29.90
C LEU A 430 19.27 -10.05 29.63
N ALA A 431 19.07 -11.09 30.44
CA ALA A 431 17.94 -11.99 30.29
C ALA A 431 16.59 -11.25 30.35
N GLN A 432 16.42 -10.34 31.31
CA GLN A 432 15.21 -9.53 31.43
C GLN A 432 15.00 -8.64 30.20
N ARG A 433 16.05 -7.93 29.72
CA ARG A 433 15.95 -7.09 28.52
C ARG A 433 15.47 -7.87 27.30
N VAL A 434 16.02 -9.08 27.08
CA VAL A 434 15.66 -9.93 25.94
C VAL A 434 14.21 -10.41 26.05
N LEU A 435 13.79 -10.89 27.22
CA LEU A 435 12.40 -11.33 27.46
C LEU A 435 11.40 -10.21 27.20
N GLU A 436 11.69 -9.01 27.71
CA GLU A 436 10.85 -7.84 27.53
C GLU A 436 10.84 -7.29 26.09
N ARG A 437 11.94 -7.47 25.35
CA ARG A 437 12.05 -7.09 23.94
C ARG A 437 11.18 -7.98 23.07
N TYR A 438 11.24 -9.29 23.27
CA TYR A 438 10.62 -10.29 22.40
C TYR A 438 9.27 -10.82 22.87
N THR A 439 8.68 -10.27 23.94
CA THR A 439 7.33 -10.63 24.41
C THR A 439 6.49 -9.39 24.71
N THR A 440 5.20 -9.56 24.97
CA THR A 440 4.30 -8.49 25.45
C THR A 440 4.24 -8.42 26.98
N GLU A 441 4.86 -9.38 27.66
CA GLU A 441 4.81 -9.51 29.12
C GLU A 441 5.92 -8.69 29.79
N LYS A 442 5.72 -8.40 31.08
CA LYS A 442 6.61 -7.59 31.92
C LYS A 442 6.79 -8.19 33.31
N PHE A 443 6.92 -9.52 33.40
CA PHE A 443 7.15 -10.19 34.69
C PHE A 443 8.50 -9.80 35.25
N THR A 444 8.60 -9.77 36.58
CA THR A 444 9.85 -9.42 37.29
C THR A 444 10.54 -10.64 37.87
N SER A 445 9.82 -11.75 38.07
CA SER A 445 10.38 -12.98 38.63
C SER A 445 10.57 -14.07 37.57
N ALA A 446 11.63 -14.87 37.74
CA ALA A 446 11.91 -16.02 36.88
C ALA A 446 10.77 -17.06 36.89
N LYS A 447 10.10 -17.22 38.05
CA LYS A 447 8.98 -18.13 38.24
C LYS A 447 7.78 -17.76 37.36
N GLU A 448 7.38 -16.49 37.36
CA GLU A 448 6.26 -16.02 36.53
C GLU A 448 6.56 -16.21 35.05
N TRP A 449 7.77 -15.88 34.61
CA TRP A 449 8.21 -16.13 33.24
C TRP A 449 8.13 -17.61 32.86
N ARG A 450 8.61 -18.50 33.73
CA ARG A 450 8.58 -19.95 33.52
C ARG A 450 7.15 -20.47 33.41
N GLU A 451 6.28 -20.06 34.33
CA GLU A 451 4.88 -20.47 34.36
C GLU A 451 4.14 -20.01 33.09
N TRP A 452 4.34 -18.75 32.69
CA TRP A 452 3.78 -18.21 31.45
C TRP A 452 4.28 -18.94 30.20
N LEU A 453 5.59 -19.16 30.09
CA LEU A 453 6.18 -19.85 28.94
C LEU A 453 5.64 -21.28 28.85
N THR A 454 5.68 -22.05 29.94
CA THR A 454 5.19 -23.44 29.97
C THR A 454 3.71 -23.52 29.60
N LYS A 455 2.87 -22.63 30.14
CA LYS A 455 1.44 -22.59 29.85
C LYS A 455 1.17 -22.33 28.37
N ASN A 456 1.90 -21.38 27.77
CA ASN A 456 1.58 -20.87 26.44
C ASN A 456 2.42 -21.50 25.31
N LYS A 457 3.46 -22.29 25.63
CA LYS A 457 4.40 -22.87 24.66
C LYS A 457 3.76 -23.48 23.41
N PRO A 458 2.68 -24.29 23.51
CA PRO A 458 2.06 -24.91 22.34
C PRO A 458 1.39 -23.92 21.38
N ASN A 459 1.10 -22.71 21.84
CA ASN A 459 0.34 -21.70 21.11
C ASN A 459 1.19 -20.49 20.70
N PHE A 460 2.51 -20.48 20.98
CA PHE A 460 3.35 -19.37 20.52
C PHE A 460 3.52 -19.37 19.01
N TYR A 461 3.55 -18.16 18.47
CA TYR A 461 4.06 -17.86 17.14
C TYR A 461 4.91 -16.60 17.22
N TYR A 462 5.81 -16.43 16.27
CA TYR A 462 6.65 -15.25 16.14
C TYR A 462 6.13 -14.38 15.00
N THR A 463 5.98 -13.08 15.25
CA THR A 463 5.52 -12.12 14.25
C THR A 463 6.48 -10.92 14.19
N GLU A 464 6.96 -10.62 12.99
CA GLU A 464 7.73 -9.40 12.72
C GLU A 464 6.78 -8.21 12.62
N ALA A 465 5.64 -8.38 11.93
CA ALA A 465 4.61 -7.34 11.80
C ALA A 465 3.98 -6.95 13.15
N GLY A 466 4.00 -7.84 14.15
CA GLY A 466 3.59 -7.55 15.53
C GLY A 466 4.69 -6.91 16.40
N GLY A 467 5.81 -6.47 15.81
CA GLY A 467 6.90 -5.82 16.54
C GLY A 467 8.08 -6.72 16.88
N PHE A 468 8.35 -7.78 16.09
CA PHE A 468 9.38 -8.79 16.35
C PHE A 468 9.15 -9.46 17.72
N LYS A 469 7.96 -10.02 17.94
CA LYS A 469 7.57 -10.60 19.23
C LYS A 469 7.02 -12.02 19.10
N PHE A 470 7.26 -12.82 20.12
CA PHE A 470 6.49 -14.03 20.39
C PHE A 470 5.14 -13.63 21.00
N MET A 471 4.08 -14.12 20.37
CA MET A 471 2.70 -13.86 20.77
C MET A 471 1.95 -15.19 20.92
N VAL A 472 0.91 -15.18 21.74
CA VAL A 472 0.08 -16.37 22.00
C VAL A 472 -1.09 -16.39 21.04
N ASN A 473 -1.26 -17.48 20.30
CA ASN A 473 -2.46 -17.70 19.50
C ASN A 473 -3.67 -17.94 20.41
N THR A 474 -4.62 -17.01 20.41
CA THR A 474 -5.80 -17.05 21.26
C THR A 474 -6.98 -17.82 20.66
N TYR A 475 -6.94 -18.23 19.37
CA TYR A 475 -8.04 -18.96 18.72
C TYR A 475 -8.18 -20.43 19.14
N LYS A 476 -7.30 -20.96 20.00
CA LYS A 476 -7.37 -22.34 20.52
C LYS A 476 -7.31 -22.44 22.05
N THR A 477 -7.45 -21.32 22.75
CA THR A 477 -7.58 -21.31 24.20
C THR A 477 -8.83 -20.50 24.52
N GLU A 478 -9.92 -21.19 24.88
CA GLU A 478 -10.98 -20.52 25.65
C GLU A 478 -10.30 -19.82 26.83
N THR A 479 -10.69 -18.55 27.03
CA THR A 479 -10.24 -17.60 28.07
C THR A 479 -8.89 -16.89 27.86
N ALA A 480 -8.97 -15.66 27.32
CA ALA A 480 -8.42 -14.48 27.98
C ALA A 480 -9.10 -13.22 27.42
N ALA A 481 -9.76 -12.47 28.29
CA ALA A 481 -10.37 -11.18 27.97
C ALA A 481 -9.29 -10.20 27.47
N ILE A 482 -9.63 -9.47 26.41
CA ILE A 482 -8.82 -8.40 25.83
C ILE A 482 -8.73 -7.27 26.86
N VAL A 483 -7.56 -7.10 27.47
CA VAL A 483 -7.23 -5.85 28.18
C VAL A 483 -6.92 -4.80 27.11
N PRO A 484 -7.57 -3.64 27.10
CA PRO A 484 -7.23 -2.58 26.17
C PRO A 484 -5.81 -2.10 26.48
N VAL A 485 -4.85 -2.44 25.60
CA VAL A 485 -3.54 -1.80 25.61
C VAL A 485 -3.76 -0.33 25.27
N SER A 486 -3.45 0.54 26.24
CA SER A 486 -3.47 1.99 26.06
C SER A 486 -2.60 2.35 24.87
N THR A 487 -3.20 2.97 23.86
CA THR A 487 -2.48 3.69 22.82
C THR A 487 -1.74 4.82 23.49
N GLY A 488 -0.45 4.61 23.77
CA GLY A 488 0.44 5.66 24.22
C GLY A 488 0.40 6.80 23.20
N ASN A 489 -0.02 7.97 23.66
CA ASN A 489 0.01 9.19 22.88
C ASN A 489 1.43 9.42 22.37
N ILE A 490 1.65 9.27 21.07
CA ILE A 490 2.83 9.79 20.41
C ILE A 490 2.73 11.31 20.52
N LYS A 491 3.55 11.91 21.38
CA LYS A 491 3.78 13.34 21.37
C LYS A 491 4.44 13.68 20.03
N THR A 492 3.73 14.41 19.19
CA THR A 492 4.29 15.02 17.98
C THR A 492 5.35 16.02 18.42
N ALA A 493 6.61 15.74 18.07
CA ALA A 493 7.73 16.64 18.27
C ALA A 493 7.70 17.75 17.21
N ASN A 494 8.18 18.93 17.60
CA ASN A 494 8.35 20.10 16.76
C ASN A 494 9.19 19.82 15.50
N ALA A 495 8.91 20.61 14.45
CA ALA A 495 9.45 20.52 13.09
C ALA A 495 10.94 20.21 13.02
N ALA A 496 11.27 19.04 12.47
CA ALA A 496 12.63 18.67 12.10
C ALA A 496 13.07 19.44 10.85
N THR A 497 14.29 19.99 10.88
CA THR A 497 14.98 20.60 9.74
C THR A 497 15.52 19.57 8.73
N ILE A 498 15.42 18.27 9.02
CA ILE A 498 15.93 17.16 8.19
C ILE A 498 14.78 16.19 7.89
N PRO A 499 14.63 15.68 6.65
CA PRO A 499 13.64 14.68 6.30
C PRO A 499 13.76 13.42 7.17
N THR A 500 12.62 12.83 7.54
CA THR A 500 12.55 11.61 8.35
C THR A 500 11.66 10.59 7.65
N ARG A 501 11.72 9.31 7.99
CA ARG A 501 10.84 8.34 7.31
C ARG A 501 9.35 8.48 7.67
N THR A 502 9.02 9.13 8.79
CA THR A 502 7.64 9.57 9.12
C THR A 502 7.21 10.82 8.33
N ASP A 503 8.17 11.64 7.91
CA ASP A 503 7.94 12.86 7.15
C ASP A 503 9.07 13.05 6.11
N PRO A 504 9.02 12.33 4.97
CA PRO A 504 10.18 12.14 4.09
C PRO A 504 10.50 13.33 3.22
N VAL A 505 9.76 14.42 3.35
CA VAL A 505 9.95 15.63 2.55
C VAL A 505 9.90 16.86 3.45
N THR A 506 11.04 17.49 3.71
CA THR A 506 11.08 18.78 4.38
C THR A 506 10.99 19.89 3.34
N VAL A 507 10.13 20.88 3.56
CA VAL A 507 9.96 22.03 2.66
C VAL A 507 10.49 23.27 3.35
N SER A 508 11.35 24.02 2.68
CA SER A 508 11.82 25.34 3.09
C SER A 508 11.60 26.33 1.95
N ALA A 509 11.58 27.62 2.28
CA ALA A 509 11.43 28.65 1.28
C ALA A 509 12.26 29.89 1.62
N THR A 510 12.81 30.53 0.59
CA THR A 510 13.63 31.74 0.72
C THR A 510 13.21 32.79 -0.30
N LEU A 511 13.43 34.06 0.05
CA LEU A 511 13.20 35.21 -0.82
C LEU A 511 14.55 35.81 -1.18
N ILE A 512 14.92 35.74 -2.46
CA ILE A 512 16.20 36.22 -2.99
C ILE A 512 15.96 37.55 -3.71
N ASN A 513 16.81 38.55 -3.47
CA ASN A 513 16.77 39.79 -4.23
C ASN A 513 17.44 39.58 -5.58
N GLU A 514 16.79 40.01 -6.66
CA GLU A 514 17.33 39.96 -8.02
C GLU A 514 17.59 41.37 -8.58
N ALA A 515 18.27 41.44 -9.72
CA ALA A 515 18.48 42.69 -10.44
C ALA A 515 17.15 43.34 -10.86
N ASN A 516 17.16 44.66 -11.07
CA ASN A 516 16.02 45.44 -11.59
C ASN A 516 14.76 45.47 -10.69
N GLY A 517 14.92 45.34 -9.36
CA GLY A 517 13.79 45.49 -8.43
C GLY A 517 12.79 44.34 -8.50
N LYS A 518 13.25 43.14 -8.90
CA LYS A 518 12.50 41.88 -8.78
C LYS A 518 12.98 41.11 -7.55
N LYS A 519 12.10 40.28 -7.00
CA LYS A 519 12.49 39.26 -6.01
C LYS A 519 12.13 37.89 -6.55
N GLN A 520 12.87 36.87 -6.12
CA GLN A 520 12.60 35.48 -6.48
C GLN A 520 12.23 34.70 -5.21
N VAL A 521 11.10 34.01 -5.27
CA VAL A 521 10.73 33.00 -4.27
C VAL A 521 11.34 31.68 -4.70
N VAL A 522 12.10 31.07 -3.80
CA VAL A 522 12.70 29.75 -4.00
C VAL A 522 12.14 28.80 -2.94
N VAL A 523 11.38 27.80 -3.37
CA VAL A 523 10.90 26.70 -2.53
C VAL A 523 11.82 25.51 -2.75
N LYS A 524 12.40 24.97 -1.67
CA LYS A 524 13.27 23.79 -1.69
C LYS A 524 12.58 22.65 -0.94
N ALA A 525 12.50 21.49 -1.57
CA ALA A 525 12.17 20.23 -0.93
C ALA A 525 13.45 19.40 -0.74
N GLU A 526 13.73 19.01 0.50
CA GLU A 526 14.70 17.95 0.81
C GLU A 526 13.93 16.66 0.99
N ILE A 527 14.35 15.62 0.29
CA ILE A 527 13.64 14.35 0.18
C ILE A 527 14.56 13.26 0.73
N LEU A 528 14.04 12.45 1.65
CA LEU A 528 14.80 11.39 2.26
C LEU A 528 15.31 10.38 1.22
N GLN A 529 16.53 9.87 1.39
CA GLN A 529 17.10 8.86 0.50
C GLN A 529 16.17 7.64 0.33
N GLY A 530 15.98 7.22 -0.93
CA GLY A 530 15.06 6.13 -1.30
C GLY A 530 13.60 6.56 -1.49
N TRP A 531 13.23 7.77 -1.05
CA TRP A 531 11.93 8.38 -1.27
C TRP A 531 11.98 9.36 -2.45
N HIS A 532 10.80 9.62 -3.01
CA HIS A 532 10.63 10.51 -4.14
C HIS A 532 9.27 11.22 -4.14
N ILE A 533 9.23 12.35 -4.83
CA ILE A 533 7.99 13.06 -5.18
C ILE A 533 7.89 13.17 -6.70
N TYR A 534 6.67 13.20 -7.25
CA TYR A 534 6.50 13.13 -8.70
C TYR A 534 6.68 14.48 -9.38
N ALA A 535 7.59 14.53 -10.36
CA ALA A 535 7.85 15.68 -11.22
C ALA A 535 6.93 15.69 -12.45
N TYR A 536 6.66 14.51 -12.98
CA TYR A 536 5.69 14.30 -14.06
C TYR A 536 5.15 12.89 -14.00
N VAL A 537 3.86 12.75 -14.26
CA VAL A 537 3.20 11.45 -14.41
C VAL A 537 2.34 11.46 -15.66
N PRO A 538 2.24 10.35 -16.41
CA PRO A 538 1.26 10.19 -17.47
C PRO A 538 -0.16 10.45 -16.95
N LYS A 539 -1.06 10.91 -17.83
CA LYS A 539 -2.43 11.28 -17.48
C LYS A 539 -3.18 10.18 -16.71
N ASP A 540 -2.93 8.92 -17.05
CA ASP A 540 -3.65 7.77 -16.50
C ASP A 540 -2.97 7.18 -15.24
N SER A 541 -1.86 7.79 -14.79
CA SER A 541 -1.12 7.36 -13.59
C SER A 541 -1.89 7.72 -12.32
N PRO A 542 -1.98 6.80 -11.33
CA PRO A 542 -2.65 7.06 -10.06
C PRO A 542 -1.90 8.02 -9.14
N PHE A 543 -0.70 8.46 -9.51
CA PHE A 543 0.11 9.34 -8.68
C PHE A 543 -0.16 10.82 -8.98
N ILE A 544 0.14 11.67 -8.00
CA ILE A 544 -0.09 13.11 -8.12
C ILE A 544 1.22 13.84 -8.43
N THR A 545 1.22 14.60 -9.52
CA THR A 545 2.33 15.52 -9.85
C THR A 545 2.44 16.60 -8.78
N THR A 546 3.64 16.84 -8.27
CA THR A 546 3.92 17.88 -7.29
C THR A 546 3.68 19.26 -7.89
N GLN A 547 2.98 20.12 -7.13
CA GLN A 547 2.65 21.47 -7.54
C GLN A 547 3.19 22.47 -6.52
N PRO A 548 3.96 23.49 -6.96
CA PRO A 548 4.30 24.59 -6.09
C PRO A 548 3.09 25.47 -5.82
N ILE A 549 2.98 25.92 -4.57
CA ILE A 549 1.93 26.79 -4.06
C ILE A 549 2.55 28.15 -3.77
N ILE A 550 1.86 29.22 -4.15
CA ILE A 550 2.16 30.57 -3.67
C ILE A 550 0.87 31.35 -3.49
N GLU A 551 0.77 32.02 -2.35
CA GLU A 551 -0.30 32.96 -2.03
C GLU A 551 0.38 34.31 -1.81
N LEU A 552 0.03 35.25 -2.68
CA LEU A 552 0.61 36.58 -2.75
C LEU A 552 -0.36 37.62 -2.19
N PRO A 553 0.16 38.69 -1.58
CA PRO A 553 -0.66 39.83 -1.19
C PRO A 553 -1.24 40.54 -2.43
N GLU A 554 -2.30 41.33 -2.21
CA GLU A 554 -2.96 42.09 -3.25
C GLU A 554 -1.98 43.00 -4.01
N GLY A 555 -2.07 43.00 -5.35
CA GLY A 555 -1.18 43.80 -6.21
C GLY A 555 0.22 43.23 -6.41
N VAL A 556 0.51 42.00 -5.94
CA VAL A 556 1.74 41.26 -6.27
C VAL A 556 1.38 40.06 -7.16
N THR A 557 2.12 39.90 -8.25
CA THR A 557 1.95 38.77 -9.18
C THR A 557 3.23 37.94 -9.23
N SER A 558 3.07 36.63 -9.40
CA SER A 558 4.18 35.71 -9.69
C SER A 558 4.30 35.47 -11.19
N GLY A 559 5.52 35.24 -11.65
CA GLY A 559 5.79 34.62 -12.93
C GLY A 559 5.48 33.13 -12.93
N GLU A 560 5.81 32.47 -14.03
CA GLU A 560 5.74 31.02 -14.13
C GLU A 560 6.80 30.35 -13.24
N TRP A 561 6.45 29.18 -12.71
CA TRP A 561 7.37 28.38 -11.92
C TRP A 561 8.39 27.66 -12.80
N GLN A 562 9.64 27.66 -12.34
CA GLN A 562 10.74 26.85 -12.86
C GLN A 562 11.12 25.80 -11.83
N ALA A 563 11.28 24.56 -12.23
CA ALA A 563 11.67 23.47 -11.34
C ALA A 563 13.07 22.92 -11.69
N SER A 564 13.74 22.31 -10.72
CA SER A 564 14.97 21.53 -10.94
C SER A 564 14.72 20.31 -11.83
N ALA A 565 15.79 19.73 -12.36
CA ALA A 565 15.69 18.55 -13.22
C ALA A 565 15.07 17.37 -12.46
N GLY A 566 14.07 16.72 -13.07
CA GLY A 566 13.57 15.43 -12.61
C GLY A 566 14.49 14.28 -13.03
N VAL A 567 14.23 13.11 -12.47
CA VAL A 567 14.90 11.85 -12.82
C VAL A 567 13.88 10.83 -13.31
N PRO A 568 14.23 9.96 -14.27
CA PRO A 568 13.35 8.90 -14.73
C PRO A 568 12.98 7.96 -13.58
N PHE A 569 11.70 7.68 -13.39
CA PHE A 569 11.28 6.73 -12.36
C PHE A 569 11.51 5.29 -12.84
N THR A 570 12.29 4.52 -12.09
CA THR A 570 12.59 3.13 -12.44
C THR A 570 11.32 2.28 -12.26
N GLY A 571 10.98 1.47 -13.26
CA GLY A 571 9.76 0.66 -13.25
C GLY A 571 8.45 1.43 -13.54
N GLY A 572 8.53 2.74 -13.76
CA GLY A 572 7.40 3.58 -14.14
C GLY A 572 7.62 4.29 -15.47
N GLU A 573 7.24 3.63 -16.57
CA GLU A 573 7.47 4.17 -17.90
C GLU A 573 6.78 5.53 -18.09
N GLY A 574 7.54 6.52 -18.61
CA GLY A 574 7.06 7.88 -18.81
C GLY A 574 6.86 8.71 -17.53
N MET A 575 7.19 8.18 -16.35
CA MET A 575 7.16 8.92 -15.08
C MET A 575 8.53 9.52 -14.75
N PHE A 576 8.50 10.73 -14.18
CA PHE A 576 9.69 11.41 -13.68
C PHE A 576 9.45 11.88 -12.26
N VAL A 577 10.48 11.78 -11.43
CA VAL A 577 10.43 12.06 -10.00
C VAL A 577 11.60 12.96 -9.59
N TRP A 578 11.50 13.60 -8.44
CA TRP A 578 12.65 14.17 -7.75
C TRP A 578 13.06 13.25 -6.60
N GLU A 579 14.37 13.07 -6.45
CA GLU A 579 15.02 12.33 -5.36
C GLU A 579 16.06 13.26 -4.71
N GLY A 580 16.24 13.17 -3.39
CA GLY A 580 17.21 13.98 -2.64
C GLY A 580 16.81 15.46 -2.50
N ILE A 581 16.81 16.23 -3.58
CA ILE A 581 16.45 17.67 -3.57
C ILE A 581 15.61 18.04 -4.79
N ALA A 582 14.50 18.76 -4.56
CA ALA A 582 13.79 19.49 -5.60
C ALA A 582 13.78 20.98 -5.29
N THR A 583 13.93 21.83 -6.30
CA THR A 583 13.85 23.29 -6.15
C THR A 583 12.85 23.87 -7.14
N PHE A 584 12.00 24.77 -6.66
CA PHE A 584 11.00 25.49 -7.44
C PHE A 584 11.24 26.99 -7.28
N LYS A 585 11.26 27.73 -8.37
CA LYS A 585 11.56 29.15 -8.39
C LYS A 585 10.50 29.92 -9.16
N THR A 586 10.08 31.06 -8.64
CA THR A 586 9.26 32.03 -9.40
C THR A 586 9.68 33.44 -9.06
N GLU A 587 9.70 34.31 -10.08
CA GLU A 587 9.89 35.74 -9.89
C GLU A 587 8.59 36.38 -9.39
N ILE A 588 8.70 37.35 -8.49
CA ILE A 588 7.58 38.18 -8.02
C ILE A 588 7.91 39.66 -8.22
N SER A 589 6.88 40.44 -8.51
CA SER A 589 7.00 41.89 -8.63
C SER A 589 7.31 42.52 -7.26
N ALA A 590 8.46 43.17 -7.09
CA ALA A 590 8.85 43.70 -5.78
C ALA A 590 8.29 45.10 -5.46
N ALA A 591 7.75 45.82 -6.45
CA ALA A 591 7.30 47.20 -6.29
C ALA A 591 6.21 47.39 -5.21
N SER A 592 5.39 46.36 -4.97
CA SER A 592 4.31 46.38 -3.98
C SER A 592 4.67 45.69 -2.65
N LEU A 593 5.89 45.14 -2.51
CA LEU A 593 6.33 44.39 -1.31
C LEU A 593 6.96 45.34 -0.28
N LYS A 594 6.23 45.61 0.81
CA LYS A 594 6.73 46.39 1.95
C LYS A 594 7.33 45.48 3.02
N PRO A 595 8.31 45.94 3.82
CA PRO A 595 8.75 45.23 5.01
C PRO A 595 7.57 44.83 5.91
N GLY A 596 7.60 43.62 6.43
CA GLY A 596 6.54 43.05 7.27
C GLY A 596 5.45 42.27 6.53
N VAL A 597 5.37 42.37 5.20
CA VAL A 597 4.44 41.57 4.37
C VAL A 597 4.80 40.07 4.44
N VAL A 598 3.81 39.21 4.58
CA VAL A 598 3.97 37.75 4.58
C VAL A 598 3.58 37.18 3.21
N ILE A 599 4.47 36.35 2.65
CA ILE A 599 4.22 35.53 1.47
C ILE A 599 4.08 34.10 1.93
N LYS A 600 3.00 33.40 1.53
CA LYS A 600 2.87 31.96 1.80
C LYS A 600 3.26 31.19 0.56
N CYS A 601 4.14 30.20 0.70
CA CYS A 601 4.54 29.37 -0.42
C CYS A 601 4.89 27.95 0.03
N GLY A 602 4.90 26.99 -0.86
CA GLY A 602 5.14 25.61 -0.48
C GLY A 602 4.80 24.62 -1.58
N LEU A 603 4.37 23.41 -1.21
CA LEU A 603 4.10 22.31 -2.15
C LEU A 603 2.79 21.59 -1.80
N TYR A 604 2.05 21.21 -2.84
CA TYR A 604 1.11 20.09 -2.81
C TYR A 604 1.78 18.90 -3.49
N TYR A 605 1.94 17.78 -2.80
CA TYR A 605 2.68 16.64 -3.32
C TYR A 605 2.18 15.32 -2.74
N GLN A 606 2.52 14.25 -3.45
CA GLN A 606 2.49 12.89 -2.95
C GLN A 606 3.93 12.39 -2.88
N VAL A 607 4.29 11.72 -1.78
CA VAL A 607 5.62 11.15 -1.59
C VAL A 607 5.51 9.64 -1.45
N CYS A 608 6.39 8.93 -2.14
CA CYS A 608 6.46 7.47 -2.12
C CYS A 608 7.92 7.03 -2.01
N ASP A 609 8.14 5.81 -1.54
CA ASP A 609 9.30 5.00 -1.90
C ASP A 609 8.82 3.78 -2.71
N ASN A 610 9.70 2.83 -2.97
CA ASN A 610 9.32 1.61 -3.70
C ASN A 610 8.29 0.75 -2.95
N ASN A 611 8.26 0.87 -1.63
CA ASN A 611 7.50 0.02 -0.73
C ASN A 611 6.37 0.76 0.00
N LYS A 612 6.13 2.05 -0.25
CA LYS A 612 5.09 2.81 0.43
C LYS A 612 4.73 4.08 -0.32
N CYS A 613 3.50 4.53 -0.17
CA CYS A 613 3.09 5.88 -0.54
C CYS A 613 2.39 6.52 0.65
N PHE A 614 2.67 7.80 0.90
CA PHE A 614 1.84 8.60 1.79
C PHE A 614 0.69 9.26 1.03
N PRO A 615 -0.45 9.51 1.69
CA PRO A 615 -1.51 10.31 1.12
C PRO A 615 -0.98 11.68 0.67
N PRO A 616 -1.53 12.26 -0.40
CA PRO A 616 -1.19 13.61 -0.84
C PRO A 616 -1.37 14.63 0.27
N LYS A 617 -0.45 15.58 0.42
CA LYS A 617 -0.52 16.61 1.45
C LYS A 617 -0.01 17.96 0.97
N ARG A 618 -0.43 19.02 1.65
CA ARG A 618 0.07 20.39 1.48
C ARG A 618 1.08 20.72 2.58
N LYS A 619 2.21 21.31 2.22
CA LYS A 619 3.14 21.96 3.16
C LYS A 619 3.33 23.41 2.76
N ILE A 620 3.04 24.34 3.67
CA ILE A 620 3.12 25.78 3.47
C ILE A 620 4.15 26.37 4.42
N ILE A 621 4.96 27.30 3.91
CA ILE A 621 5.97 28.09 4.60
C ILE A 621 5.59 29.55 4.45
N GLU A 622 5.70 30.30 5.55
CA GLU A 622 5.50 31.74 5.57
C GLU A 622 6.86 32.45 5.52
N ILE A 623 7.05 33.31 4.53
CA ILE A 623 8.23 34.17 4.41
C ILE A 623 7.82 35.60 4.73
N GLN A 624 8.49 36.22 5.69
CA GLN A 624 8.32 37.64 5.96
C GLN A 624 9.32 38.45 5.14
N VAL A 625 8.82 39.46 4.43
CA VAL A 625 9.66 40.44 3.74
C VAL A 625 10.36 41.30 4.79
N LEU A 626 11.70 41.23 4.83
CA LEU A 626 12.53 42.04 5.71
C LEU A 626 12.67 43.48 5.22
#